data_AF-A0A523JC61-F1
#
_entry.id   AF-A0A523JC61-F1
#
_cell.length_a   1.000
_cell.length_b   1.000
_cell.length_c   1.000
_cell.angle_alpha   90.00
_cell.angle_beta   90.00
_cell.angle_gamma   90.00
#
_symmetry.space_group_name_H-M   'P 1'
#
loop_
_entity.id
_entity.type
_entity.pdbx_description
1 polymer ?
#
loop_
_entity_poly.entity_id
_entity_poly.type
_entity_poly.pdbx_seq_one_letter_code
_entity_poly.pdbx_strand_id
1 'polypeptide(L)'
;AFILPAMIGYFMGSILGGIAFIGLLRMLFVHHMTFFINSLCHMVGFKTYTDTNTAKDSPIMALFTYGEGYHNFHHFFQTDYRNGIKWYQYDPTKWLIKSLEFFGMAWDLKLTPQEDILKAKLLMEGKRLDQKMSLTNSMEFKIKIDNLLSELSVMLDGIKNTKKELKTFAENKKKKNELALFEVKRKLAEAKINFKFKLKEYSYVKKTLLFAPA
;
A
#
# COMPACT_ATOMS: atom_id res chain seq x y z
N ALA A 1 -13.63 28.93 14.02
CA ALA A 1 -13.57 27.59 14.65
C ALA A 1 -14.52 27.43 15.84
N PHE A 2 -14.80 28.46 16.65
CA PHE A 2 -15.55 28.32 17.91
C PHE A 2 -17.02 28.76 17.87
N ILE A 3 -17.48 29.44 16.81
CA ILE A 3 -18.88 29.91 16.69
C ILE A 3 -19.86 28.72 16.72
N LEU A 4 -19.63 27.70 15.90
CA LEU A 4 -20.48 26.51 15.87
C LEU A 4 -20.44 25.73 17.21
N PRO A 5 -19.27 25.44 17.83
CA PRO A 5 -19.21 24.90 19.19
C PRO A 5 -19.94 25.74 20.24
N ALA A 6 -19.86 27.07 20.17
CA ALA A 6 -20.57 27.98 21.07
C ALA A 6 -22.08 27.90 20.89
N MET A 7 -22.57 27.82 19.65
CA MET A 7 -23.99 27.65 19.34
C MET A 7 -24.52 26.30 19.84
N ILE A 8 -23.78 25.21 19.62
CA ILE A 8 -24.16 23.89 20.14
C ILE A 8 -24.17 23.93 21.68
N GLY A 9 -23.16 24.54 22.29
CA GLY A 9 -23.09 24.77 23.73
C GLY A 9 -24.30 25.54 24.25
N TYR A 10 -24.72 26.61 23.57
CA TYR A 10 -25.93 27.36 23.91
C TYR A 10 -27.17 26.48 23.97
N PHE A 11 -27.41 25.66 22.93
CA PHE A 11 -28.55 24.71 22.92
C PHE A 11 -28.43 23.60 23.97
N MET A 12 -27.20 23.28 24.42
CA MET A 12 -26.93 22.34 25.51
C MET A 12 -26.92 22.99 26.90
N GLY A 13 -27.22 24.30 27.01
CA GLY A 13 -27.31 25.03 28.27
C GLY A 13 -26.01 25.66 28.77
N SER A 14 -24.91 25.61 28.01
CA SER A 14 -23.66 26.28 28.35
C SER A 14 -22.79 26.61 27.13
N ILE A 15 -22.73 27.89 26.76
CA ILE A 15 -21.85 28.41 25.70
C ILE A 15 -20.38 28.08 26.01
N LEU A 16 -19.94 28.34 27.25
CA LEU A 16 -18.57 28.06 27.69
C LEU A 16 -18.26 26.55 27.64
N GLY A 17 -19.21 25.71 28.04
CA GLY A 17 -19.08 24.26 27.94
C GLY A 17 -18.90 23.78 26.49
N GLY A 18 -19.69 24.33 25.56
CA GLY A 18 -19.54 24.04 24.13
C GLY A 18 -18.19 24.49 23.57
N ILE A 19 -17.74 25.70 23.92
CA ILE A 19 -16.41 26.19 23.50
C ILE A 19 -15.30 25.28 24.06
N ALA A 20 -15.38 24.87 25.33
CA ALA A 20 -14.35 24.07 25.97
C ALA A 20 -14.29 22.63 25.44
N PHE A 21 -15.40 21.90 25.45
CA PHE A 21 -15.40 20.46 25.12
C PHE A 21 -15.56 20.19 23.61
N ILE A 22 -16.43 20.92 22.92
CA ILE A 22 -16.67 20.70 21.48
C ILE A 22 -15.64 21.46 20.65
N GLY A 23 -15.22 22.64 21.11
CA GLY A 23 -14.20 23.46 20.44
C GLY A 23 -12.79 23.03 20.80
N LEU A 24 -12.34 23.40 22.00
CA LEU A 24 -10.94 23.30 22.42
C LEU A 24 -10.46 21.86 22.56
N LEU A 25 -11.21 21.00 23.26
CA LEU A 25 -10.81 19.61 23.47
C LEU A 25 -10.73 18.83 22.14
N ARG A 26 -11.73 19.00 21.26
CA ARG A 26 -11.69 18.45 19.90
C ARG A 26 -10.49 18.96 19.12
N MET A 27 -10.21 20.27 19.18
CA MET A 27 -9.07 20.87 18.49
C MET A 27 -7.75 20.29 19.01
N LEU A 28 -7.61 20.15 20.34
CA LEU A 28 -6.45 19.55 20.98
C LEU A 28 -6.23 18.13 20.45
N PHE A 29 -7.24 17.25 20.52
CA PHE A 29 -7.09 15.88 20.05
C PHE A 29 -6.77 15.79 18.56
N VAL A 30 -7.47 16.54 17.71
CA VAL A 30 -7.21 16.53 16.26
C VAL A 30 -5.78 16.96 15.97
N HIS A 31 -5.31 18.08 16.55
CA HIS A 31 -3.94 18.55 16.31
C HIS A 31 -2.89 17.57 16.82
N HIS A 32 -3.07 17.03 18.02
CA HIS A 32 -2.13 16.03 18.55
C HIS A 32 -2.08 14.80 17.66
N MET A 33 -3.22 14.26 17.23
CA MET A 33 -3.23 13.10 16.33
C MET A 33 -2.60 13.42 14.98
N THR A 34 -2.88 14.59 14.39
CA THR A 34 -2.27 15.02 13.12
C THR A 34 -0.75 15.14 13.23
N PHE A 35 -0.23 15.81 14.26
CA PHE A 35 1.21 15.96 14.42
C PHE A 35 1.90 14.67 14.88
N PHE A 36 1.21 13.82 15.64
CA PHE A 36 1.74 12.52 16.05
C PHE A 36 2.00 11.58 14.89
N ILE A 37 1.29 11.72 13.76
CA ILE A 37 1.59 10.94 12.55
C ILE A 37 3.07 11.10 12.17
N ASN A 38 3.55 12.34 12.12
CA ASN A 38 4.92 12.69 11.69
C ASN A 38 5.99 12.18 12.65
N SER A 39 5.64 11.81 13.88
CA SER A 39 6.57 11.24 14.86
C SER A 39 6.38 9.73 15.02
N LEU A 40 5.19 9.30 15.45
CA LEU A 40 4.91 7.91 15.78
C LEU A 40 4.99 6.99 14.55
N CYS A 41 4.52 7.43 13.38
CA CYS A 41 4.63 6.61 12.16
C CYS A 41 6.05 6.55 11.61
N HIS A 42 6.99 7.34 12.13
CA HIS A 42 8.42 7.22 11.82
C HIS A 42 9.19 6.38 12.88
N MET A 43 8.59 6.17 14.05
CA MET A 43 9.19 5.43 15.16
C MET A 43 8.66 3.99 15.28
N VAL A 44 7.35 3.78 15.13
CA VAL A 44 6.67 2.51 15.45
C VAL A 44 5.97 1.95 14.21
N GLY A 45 6.25 0.68 13.87
CA GLY A 45 5.60 -0.04 12.77
C GLY A 45 6.58 -0.79 11.87
N PHE A 46 6.14 -1.07 10.64
CA PHE A 46 6.88 -1.88 9.68
C PHE A 46 7.25 -1.11 8.41
N LYS A 47 8.50 -1.27 7.94
CA LYS A 47 8.97 -0.76 6.64
C LYS A 47 8.63 -1.72 5.50
N THR A 48 7.36 -1.82 5.11
CA THR A 48 6.85 -2.88 4.23
C THR A 48 7.30 -2.76 2.77
N TYR A 49 7.42 -1.55 2.24
CA TYR A 49 7.64 -1.26 0.81
C TYR A 49 8.97 -0.56 0.53
N THR A 50 9.48 0.24 1.47
CA THR A 50 10.80 0.88 1.35
C THR A 50 11.45 1.08 2.71
N ASP A 51 12.78 1.13 2.72
CA ASP A 51 13.62 1.54 3.85
C ASP A 51 14.39 2.84 3.62
N THR A 52 14.23 3.47 2.44
CA THR A 52 14.91 4.73 2.05
C THR A 52 14.52 5.92 2.92
N ASN A 53 13.41 5.82 3.64
CA ASN A 53 12.96 6.80 4.63
C ASN A 53 12.61 6.10 5.96
N THR A 54 12.30 6.90 6.97
CA THR A 54 11.95 6.42 8.31
C THR A 54 10.48 6.05 8.48
N ALA A 55 9.61 6.31 7.48
CA ALA A 55 8.18 6.05 7.57
C ALA A 55 7.88 4.55 7.72
N LYS A 56 6.87 4.21 8.52
CA LYS A 56 6.47 2.86 8.89
C LYS A 56 4.96 2.71 8.79
N ASP A 57 4.52 1.52 8.41
CA ASP A 57 3.11 1.14 8.47
C ASP A 57 2.75 0.66 9.89
N SER A 58 1.73 1.27 10.49
CA SER A 58 1.19 0.90 11.79
C SER A 58 -0.34 0.88 11.77
N PRO A 59 -0.97 -0.31 11.82
CA PRO A 59 -2.43 -0.43 11.89
C PRO A 59 -3.04 0.24 13.13
N ILE A 60 -2.30 0.27 14.24
CA ILE A 60 -2.73 0.94 15.48
C ILE A 60 -2.79 2.45 15.24
N MET A 61 -1.74 3.03 14.64
CA MET A 61 -1.76 4.46 14.30
C MET A 61 -2.88 4.76 13.30
N ALA A 62 -3.09 3.90 12.30
CA ALA A 62 -4.14 4.09 11.30
C ALA A 62 -5.53 4.25 11.93
N LEU A 63 -5.82 3.58 13.06
CA LEU A 63 -7.08 3.75 13.79
C LEU A 63 -7.25 5.19 14.31
N PHE A 64 -6.22 5.73 14.96
CA PHE A 64 -6.24 7.07 15.55
C PHE A 64 -6.13 8.20 14.51
N THR A 65 -5.54 7.88 13.36
CA THR A 65 -5.20 8.86 12.32
C THR A 65 -6.07 8.73 11.08
N TYR A 66 -7.19 8.00 11.17
CA TYR A 66 -8.15 7.82 10.08
C TYR A 66 -7.52 7.27 8.79
N GLY A 67 -6.56 6.34 8.92
CA GLY A 67 -5.92 5.64 7.79
C GLY A 67 -4.48 6.06 7.52
N GLU A 68 -4.05 7.25 7.96
CA GLU A 68 -2.71 7.81 7.70
C GLU A 68 -1.55 6.99 8.33
N GLY A 69 -1.87 6.03 9.20
CA GLY A 69 -0.89 5.14 9.82
C GLY A 69 -0.23 4.15 8.85
N TYR A 70 -0.75 3.94 7.65
CA TYR A 70 -0.05 3.18 6.58
C TYR A 70 0.99 4.07 5.87
N HIS A 71 1.88 4.65 6.67
CA HIS A 71 2.73 5.76 6.28
C HIS A 71 3.89 5.33 5.37
N ASN A 72 4.38 4.09 5.50
CA ASN A 72 5.43 3.59 4.61
C ASN A 72 4.89 3.42 3.18
N PHE A 73 3.65 2.93 3.04
CA PHE A 73 2.97 2.90 1.75
C PHE A 73 2.78 4.31 1.19
N HIS A 74 2.19 5.22 1.98
CA HIS A 74 1.90 6.59 1.57
C HIS A 74 3.15 7.32 1.07
N HIS A 75 4.26 7.26 1.81
CA HIS A 75 5.51 7.91 1.40
C HIS A 75 6.13 7.32 0.12
N PHE A 76 5.97 6.01 -0.09
CA PHE A 76 6.59 5.35 -1.24
C PHE A 76 5.73 5.45 -2.51
N PHE A 77 4.40 5.41 -2.35
CA PHE A 77 3.42 5.47 -3.42
C PHE A 77 2.46 6.66 -3.24
N GLN A 78 3.03 7.86 -3.06
CA GLN A 78 2.32 9.10 -2.74
C GLN A 78 1.21 9.52 -3.74
N THR A 79 1.20 8.92 -4.93
CA THR A 79 0.17 9.17 -5.94
C THR A 79 -1.06 8.28 -5.80
N ASP A 80 -1.02 7.19 -5.04
CA ASP A 80 -2.21 6.36 -4.79
C ASP A 80 -3.16 7.12 -3.85
N TYR A 81 -4.45 7.15 -4.17
CA TYR A 81 -5.43 7.85 -3.32
C TYR A 81 -5.64 7.16 -1.95
N ARG A 82 -5.15 5.93 -1.79
CA ARG A 82 -5.34 5.11 -0.58
C ARG A 82 -4.08 5.16 0.27
N ASN A 83 -4.26 5.17 1.58
CA ASN A 83 -3.18 4.86 2.52
C ASN A 83 -3.15 3.34 2.79
N GLY A 84 -4.31 2.77 3.10
CA GLY A 84 -4.50 1.34 3.32
C GLY A 84 -4.95 0.63 2.04
N ILE A 85 -4.03 -0.02 1.32
CA ILE A 85 -4.33 -0.69 0.04
C ILE A 85 -5.21 -1.94 0.13
N LYS A 86 -5.21 -2.63 1.27
CA LYS A 86 -6.00 -3.86 1.44
C LYS A 86 -7.42 -3.50 1.86
N TRP A 87 -8.37 -4.35 1.49
CA TRP A 87 -9.79 -4.13 1.79
C TRP A 87 -10.06 -4.05 3.31
N TYR A 88 -9.33 -4.84 4.10
CA TYR A 88 -9.45 -4.91 5.56
C TYR A 88 -8.57 -3.89 6.31
N GLN A 89 -7.71 -3.13 5.61
CA GLN A 89 -6.92 -2.08 6.23
C GLN A 89 -7.83 -0.89 6.51
N TYR A 90 -7.87 -0.47 7.79
CA TYR A 90 -8.71 0.63 8.26
C TYR A 90 -8.23 1.94 7.64
N ASP A 91 -9.03 2.45 6.72
CA ASP A 91 -8.75 3.65 5.96
C ASP A 91 -10.10 4.27 5.56
N PRO A 92 -10.74 5.01 6.48
CA PRO A 92 -12.03 5.65 6.22
C PRO A 92 -11.94 6.72 5.14
N THR A 93 -10.80 7.37 4.93
CA THR A 93 -10.64 8.37 3.86
C THR A 93 -10.69 7.72 2.49
N LYS A 94 -10.07 6.54 2.30
CA LYS A 94 -10.25 5.70 1.10
C LYS A 94 -11.72 5.40 0.82
N TRP A 95 -12.48 4.98 1.83
CA TRP A 95 -13.90 4.63 1.63
C TRP A 95 -14.75 5.86 1.32
N LEU A 96 -14.46 6.99 1.96
CA LEU A 96 -15.10 8.27 1.68
C LEU A 96 -14.83 8.70 0.23
N ILE A 97 -13.58 8.74 -0.20
CA ILE A 97 -13.19 9.12 -1.57
C ILE A 97 -13.84 8.18 -2.59
N LYS A 98 -13.84 6.87 -2.32
CA LYS A 98 -14.48 5.88 -3.21
C LYS A 98 -16.00 6.07 -3.31
N SER A 99 -16.64 6.47 -2.20
CA SER A 99 -18.07 6.81 -2.19
C SER A 99 -18.34 8.09 -2.97
N LEU A 100 -17.48 9.11 -2.84
CA LEU A 100 -17.58 10.34 -3.63
C LEU A 100 -17.40 10.07 -5.13
N GLU A 101 -16.51 9.17 -5.52
CA GLU A 101 -16.38 8.73 -6.92
C GLU A 101 -17.67 8.06 -7.41
N PHE A 102 -18.30 7.22 -6.58
CA PHE A 102 -19.58 6.59 -6.92
C PHE A 102 -20.70 7.62 -7.16
N PHE A 103 -20.73 8.71 -6.38
CA PHE A 103 -21.68 9.81 -6.58
C PHE A 103 -21.25 10.83 -7.66
N GLY A 104 -20.14 10.61 -8.35
CA GLY A 104 -19.61 11.53 -9.37
C GLY A 104 -19.00 12.82 -8.82
N MET A 105 -18.72 12.89 -7.52
CA MET A 105 -18.08 14.04 -6.85
C MET A 105 -16.55 13.95 -6.87
N ALA A 106 -15.99 12.78 -7.17
CA ALA A 106 -14.57 12.57 -7.43
C ALA A 106 -14.38 11.77 -8.72
N TRP A 107 -13.25 11.96 -9.40
CA TRP A 107 -12.91 11.29 -10.65
C TRP A 107 -11.41 11.05 -10.74
N ASP A 108 -11.00 10.21 -11.70
CA ASP A 108 -9.59 9.93 -12.01
C ASP A 108 -8.75 9.50 -10.78
N LEU A 109 -9.34 8.65 -9.93
CA LEU A 109 -8.66 8.11 -8.76
C LEU A 109 -7.40 7.34 -9.18
N LYS A 110 -6.25 7.83 -8.71
CA LYS A 110 -4.95 7.26 -9.02
C LYS A 110 -4.70 6.02 -8.16
N LEU A 111 -4.35 4.92 -8.83
CA LEU A 111 -4.07 3.62 -8.22
C LEU A 111 -2.69 3.15 -8.66
N THR A 112 -1.85 2.79 -7.70
CA THR A 112 -0.57 2.15 -8.01
C THR A 112 -0.82 0.75 -8.57
N PRO A 113 -0.18 0.37 -9.70
CA PRO A 113 -0.26 -0.97 -10.23
C PRO A 113 0.14 -2.03 -9.18
N GLN A 114 -0.64 -3.10 -9.09
CA GLN A 114 -0.38 -4.18 -8.12
C GLN A 114 1.01 -4.82 -8.32
N GLU A 115 1.50 -4.81 -9.56
CA GLU A 115 2.83 -5.29 -9.90
C GLU A 115 3.92 -4.47 -9.21
N ASP A 116 3.80 -3.15 -9.19
CA ASP A 116 4.78 -2.25 -8.56
C ASP A 116 4.77 -2.41 -7.03
N ILE A 117 3.58 -2.52 -6.43
CA ILE A 117 3.40 -2.76 -4.99
C ILE A 117 4.04 -4.08 -4.58
N LEU A 118 3.78 -5.16 -5.34
CA LEU A 118 4.31 -6.49 -5.04
C LEU A 118 5.83 -6.54 -5.23
N LYS A 119 6.35 -5.89 -6.28
CA LYS A 119 7.79 -5.75 -6.53
C LYS A 119 8.50 -5.07 -5.37
N ALA A 120 7.99 -3.92 -4.92
CA ALA A 120 8.55 -3.19 -3.78
C ALA A 120 8.57 -4.04 -2.50
N LYS A 121 7.46 -4.75 -2.23
CA LYS A 121 7.37 -5.65 -1.08
C LYS A 121 8.39 -6.80 -1.16
N LEU A 122 8.54 -7.44 -2.33
CA LEU A 122 9.50 -8.53 -2.54
C LEU A 122 10.95 -8.05 -2.37
N LEU A 123 11.28 -6.85 -2.88
CA LEU A 123 12.60 -6.26 -2.71
C LEU A 123 12.90 -5.98 -1.23
N MET A 124 11.95 -5.40 -0.49
CA MET A 124 12.11 -5.19 0.96
C MET A 124 12.21 -6.49 1.74
N GLU A 125 11.50 -7.53 1.29
CA GLU A 125 11.59 -8.86 1.87
C GLU A 125 12.97 -9.49 1.62
N GLY A 126 13.52 -9.35 0.41
CA GLY A 126 14.90 -9.72 0.08
C GLY A 126 15.92 -9.08 0.99
N LYS A 127 15.89 -7.75 1.14
CA LYS A 127 16.78 -7.01 2.05
C LYS A 127 16.74 -7.53 3.49
N ARG A 128 15.55 -7.88 3.98
CA ARG A 128 15.37 -8.43 5.34
C ARG A 128 15.92 -9.85 5.45
N LEU A 129 15.80 -10.66 4.40
CA LEU A 129 16.42 -11.98 4.36
C LEU A 129 17.94 -11.84 4.33
N ASP A 130 18.50 -10.92 3.53
CA ASP A 130 19.95 -10.68 3.47
C ASP A 130 20.54 -10.34 4.84
N GLN A 131 19.89 -9.45 5.58
CA GLN A 131 20.29 -9.09 6.94
C GLN A 131 20.26 -10.28 7.91
N LYS A 132 19.35 -11.23 7.71
CA LYS A 132 19.31 -12.47 8.51
C LYS A 132 20.37 -13.46 8.07
N MET A 133 20.56 -13.63 6.76
CA MET A 133 21.51 -14.58 6.18
C MET A 133 22.96 -14.19 6.46
N SER A 134 23.28 -12.89 6.54
CA SER A 134 24.61 -12.43 6.96
C SER A 134 24.99 -12.90 8.37
N LEU A 135 24.02 -13.29 9.19
CA LEU A 135 24.25 -13.84 10.53
C LEU A 135 24.46 -15.37 10.51
N THR A 136 24.11 -16.04 9.41
CA THR A 136 24.10 -17.52 9.28
C THR A 136 25.09 -18.06 8.25
N ASN A 137 25.85 -17.20 7.56
CA ASN A 137 26.90 -17.54 6.57
C ASN A 137 26.48 -18.48 5.41
N SER A 138 25.20 -18.48 5.00
CA SER A 138 24.71 -19.34 3.90
C SER A 138 24.80 -18.65 2.52
N MET A 139 25.99 -18.68 1.91
CA MET A 139 26.28 -18.02 0.63
C MET A 139 25.46 -18.57 -0.55
N GLU A 140 25.34 -19.90 -0.66
CA GLU A 140 24.59 -20.57 -1.74
C GLU A 140 23.10 -20.18 -1.71
N PHE A 141 22.54 -20.14 -0.51
CA PHE A 141 21.14 -19.81 -0.31
C PHE A 141 20.84 -18.35 -0.68
N LYS A 142 21.75 -17.44 -0.32
CA LYS A 142 21.65 -16.03 -0.70
C LYS A 142 21.59 -15.88 -2.22
N ILE A 143 22.54 -16.50 -2.95
CA ILE A 143 22.57 -16.47 -4.42
C ILE A 143 21.25 -16.97 -5.00
N LYS A 144 20.69 -18.05 -4.44
CA LYS A 144 19.41 -18.61 -4.87
C LYS A 144 18.25 -17.63 -4.67
N ILE A 145 18.16 -16.99 -3.51
CA ILE A 145 17.11 -15.98 -3.24
C ILE A 145 17.25 -14.77 -4.16
N ASP A 146 18.46 -14.25 -4.33
CA ASP A 146 18.71 -13.07 -5.17
C ASP A 146 18.30 -13.34 -6.63
N ASN A 147 18.64 -14.52 -7.15
CA ASN A 147 18.21 -14.95 -8.49
C ASN A 147 16.67 -15.04 -8.58
N LEU A 148 16.01 -15.68 -7.61
CA LEU A 148 14.55 -15.79 -7.60
C LEU A 148 13.85 -14.43 -7.53
N LEU A 149 14.37 -13.50 -6.71
CA LEU A 149 13.84 -12.14 -6.60
C LEU A 149 14.03 -11.35 -7.90
N SER A 150 15.20 -11.48 -8.53
CA SER A 150 15.48 -10.87 -9.84
C SER A 150 14.52 -11.39 -10.92
N GLU A 151 14.33 -12.70 -11.00
CA GLU A 151 13.37 -13.32 -11.94
C GLU A 151 11.94 -12.83 -11.69
N LEU A 152 11.48 -12.83 -10.43
CA LEU A 152 10.14 -12.34 -10.07
C LEU A 152 9.95 -10.86 -10.45
N SER A 153 10.98 -10.03 -10.23
CA SER A 153 10.98 -8.61 -10.62
C SER A 153 10.78 -8.45 -12.13
N VAL A 154 11.52 -9.18 -12.96
CA VAL A 154 11.38 -9.16 -14.42
C VAL A 154 10.00 -9.64 -14.87
N MET A 155 9.48 -10.71 -14.25
CA MET A 155 8.14 -11.21 -14.57
C MET A 155 7.03 -10.19 -14.25
N LEU A 156 7.16 -9.45 -13.14
CA LEU A 156 6.21 -8.39 -12.79
C LEU A 156 6.23 -7.25 -13.80
N ASP A 157 7.42 -6.83 -14.27
CA ASP A 157 7.55 -5.82 -15.32
C ASP A 157 6.91 -6.30 -16.64
N GLY A 158 7.10 -7.59 -16.99
CA GLY A 158 6.47 -8.21 -18.15
C GLY A 158 4.93 -8.23 -18.06
N ILE A 159 4.37 -8.60 -16.90
CA ILE A 159 2.93 -8.56 -16.64
C ILE A 159 2.40 -7.13 -16.75
N LYS A 160 3.10 -6.16 -16.16
CA LYS A 160 2.73 -4.73 -16.20
C LYS A 160 2.70 -4.20 -17.64
N ASN A 161 3.72 -4.51 -18.43
CA ASN A 161 3.80 -4.10 -19.83
C ASN A 161 2.69 -4.74 -20.68
N THR A 162 2.43 -6.04 -20.49
CA THR A 162 1.35 -6.75 -21.20
C THR A 162 -0.04 -6.19 -20.82
N LYS A 163 -0.25 -5.81 -19.56
CA LYS A 163 -1.49 -5.11 -19.13
C LYS A 163 -1.63 -3.75 -19.82
N LYS A 164 -0.54 -2.99 -19.93
CA LYS A 164 -0.54 -1.69 -20.62
C LYS A 164 -0.88 -1.86 -22.09
N GLU A 165 -0.29 -2.85 -22.77
CA GLU A 165 -0.62 -3.21 -24.14
C GLU A 165 -2.11 -3.56 -24.29
N LEU A 166 -2.64 -4.43 -23.42
CA LEU A 166 -4.07 -4.80 -23.41
C LEU A 166 -4.99 -3.58 -23.27
N LYS A 167 -4.64 -2.62 -22.40
CA LYS A 167 -5.39 -1.38 -22.22
C LYS A 167 -5.39 -0.53 -23.51
N THR A 168 -4.23 -0.35 -24.13
CA THR A 168 -4.09 0.37 -25.41
C THR A 168 -4.89 -0.29 -26.53
N PHE A 169 -4.97 -1.63 -26.56
CA PHE A 169 -5.83 -2.36 -27.51
C PHE A 169 -7.32 -2.09 -27.25
N ALA A 170 -7.76 -2.09 -25.99
CA ALA A 170 -9.15 -1.85 -25.63
C ALA A 170 -9.62 -0.41 -25.96
N GLU A 171 -8.73 0.58 -25.83
CA GLU A 171 -9.02 1.98 -26.13
C GLU A 171 -9.08 2.27 -27.64
N ASN A 172 -8.36 1.50 -28.46
CA ASN A 172 -8.33 1.63 -29.91
C ASN A 172 -9.55 0.97 -30.59
N LYS A 173 -10.71 1.64 -30.52
CA LYS A 173 -12.00 1.21 -31.13
C LYS A 173 -11.93 0.84 -32.63
N LYS A 174 -10.93 1.32 -33.37
CA LYS A 174 -10.74 1.05 -34.81
C LYS A 174 -10.11 -0.31 -35.13
N LYS A 175 -9.37 -0.95 -34.21
CA LYS A 175 -8.75 -2.26 -34.43
C LYS A 175 -9.64 -3.38 -33.89
N LYS A 176 -10.65 -3.80 -34.66
CA LYS A 176 -11.41 -5.05 -34.44
C LYS A 176 -10.57 -6.30 -34.81
N ASN A 177 -9.31 -6.37 -34.38
CA ASN A 177 -8.53 -7.60 -34.54
C ASN A 177 -8.71 -8.48 -33.29
N GLU A 178 -9.79 -9.25 -33.30
CA GLU A 178 -10.16 -10.14 -32.19
C GLU A 178 -9.08 -11.19 -31.91
N LEU A 179 -8.38 -11.67 -32.96
CA LEU A 179 -7.28 -12.61 -32.82
C LEU A 179 -6.11 -12.01 -32.05
N ALA A 180 -5.68 -10.79 -32.42
CA ALA A 180 -4.61 -10.09 -31.71
C ALA A 180 -4.99 -9.80 -30.25
N LEU A 181 -6.24 -9.40 -29.98
CA LEU A 181 -6.73 -9.20 -28.61
C LEU A 181 -6.69 -10.51 -27.80
N PHE A 182 -7.11 -11.62 -28.41
CA PHE A 182 -7.06 -12.94 -27.79
C PHE A 182 -5.62 -13.36 -27.47
N GLU A 183 -4.69 -13.15 -28.39
CA GLU A 183 -3.27 -13.45 -28.18
C GLU A 183 -2.66 -12.68 -27.00
N VAL A 184 -2.94 -11.37 -26.88
CA VAL A 184 -2.45 -10.55 -25.76
C VAL A 184 -3.07 -11.03 -24.43
N LYS A 185 -4.37 -11.34 -24.41
CA LYS A 185 -5.03 -11.91 -23.23
C LYS A 185 -4.43 -13.25 -22.82
N ARG A 186 -4.13 -14.13 -23.80
CA ARG A 186 -3.48 -15.42 -23.57
C ARG A 186 -2.08 -15.23 -22.97
N LYS A 187 -1.25 -14.37 -23.57
CA LYS A 187 0.09 -14.02 -23.07
C LYS A 187 0.03 -13.51 -21.62
N LEU A 188 -0.92 -12.64 -21.31
CA LEU A 188 -1.11 -12.14 -19.94
C LEU A 188 -1.51 -13.26 -18.95
N ALA A 189 -2.37 -14.18 -19.37
CA ALA A 189 -2.78 -15.31 -18.54
C ALA A 189 -1.60 -16.26 -18.26
N GLU A 190 -0.85 -16.62 -19.29
CA GLU A 190 0.37 -17.45 -19.19
C GLU A 190 1.41 -16.79 -18.27
N ALA A 191 1.70 -15.50 -18.46
CA ALA A 191 2.63 -14.76 -17.63
C ALA A 191 2.23 -14.76 -16.15
N LYS A 192 0.94 -14.59 -15.84
CA LYS A 192 0.41 -14.65 -14.47
C LYS A 192 0.52 -16.05 -13.86
N ILE A 193 0.26 -17.09 -14.65
CA ILE A 193 0.38 -18.49 -14.19
C ILE A 193 1.84 -18.79 -13.86
N ASN A 194 2.75 -18.47 -14.77
CA ASN A 194 4.19 -18.67 -14.58
C ASN A 194 4.69 -17.91 -13.35
N PHE A 195 4.26 -16.65 -13.18
CA PHE A 195 4.61 -15.85 -12.01
C PHE A 195 4.12 -16.50 -10.72
N LYS A 196 2.90 -17.05 -10.70
CA LYS A 196 2.35 -17.74 -9.52
C LYS A 196 3.17 -18.99 -9.17
N PHE A 197 3.63 -19.75 -10.16
CA PHE A 197 4.52 -20.89 -9.92
C PHE A 197 5.86 -20.43 -9.34
N LYS A 198 6.48 -19.41 -9.93
CA LYS A 198 7.75 -18.88 -9.46
C LYS A 198 7.66 -18.29 -8.05
N LEU A 199 6.55 -17.63 -7.73
CA LEU A 199 6.29 -17.08 -6.40
C LEU A 199 6.12 -18.19 -5.35
N LYS A 200 5.53 -19.33 -5.72
CA LYS A 200 5.47 -20.52 -4.85
C LYS A 200 6.86 -21.09 -4.60
N GLU A 201 7.70 -21.19 -5.62
CA GLU A 201 9.10 -21.61 -5.49
C GLU A 201 9.86 -20.71 -4.51
N TYR A 202 9.78 -19.39 -4.69
CA TYR A 202 10.34 -18.41 -3.75
C TYR A 202 9.84 -18.60 -2.32
N SER A 203 8.51 -18.77 -2.16
CA SER A 203 7.90 -18.97 -0.84
C SER A 203 8.38 -20.25 -0.15
N TYR A 204 8.55 -21.33 -0.93
CA TYR A 204 9.08 -22.60 -0.45
C TYR A 204 10.53 -22.46 0.01
N VAL A 205 11.40 -21.91 -0.86
CA VAL A 205 12.82 -21.70 -0.56
C VAL A 205 12.95 -20.83 0.69
N LYS A 206 12.30 -19.67 0.74
CA LYS A 206 12.26 -18.79 1.91
C LYS A 206 11.84 -19.52 3.19
N LYS A 207 10.82 -20.38 3.13
CA LYS A 207 10.36 -21.14 4.30
C LYS A 207 11.46 -22.07 4.79
N THR A 208 12.13 -22.79 3.90
CA THR A 208 13.24 -23.69 4.26
C THR A 208 14.35 -22.95 5.01
N LEU A 209 14.66 -21.70 4.64
CA LEU A 209 15.63 -20.88 5.39
C LEU A 209 15.19 -20.58 6.82
N LEU A 210 13.94 -20.18 7.00
CA LEU A 210 13.43 -19.74 8.30
C LEU A 210 13.32 -20.88 9.30
N PHE A 211 13.32 -22.13 8.83
CA PHE A 211 13.17 -23.34 9.65
C PHE A 211 14.36 -24.29 9.54
N ALA A 212 15.45 -23.89 8.87
CA ALA A 212 16.69 -24.65 8.90
C ALA A 212 17.26 -24.60 10.33
N PRO A 213 17.61 -25.76 10.95
CA PRO A 213 18.32 -25.75 12.22
C PRO A 213 19.65 -25.00 12.03
N ALA A 214 19.95 -24.10 12.97
CA ALA A 214 21.18 -23.32 13.02
C ALA A 214 22.40 -24.21 13.28
#